data_AF-A0A357LR34-F1
#
_entry.id   AF-A0A357LR34-F1
#
_cell.length_a   1.000
_cell.length_b   1.000
_cell.length_c   1.000
_cell.angle_alpha   90.00
_cell.angle_beta   90.00
_cell.angle_gamma   90.00
#
_symmetry.space_group_name_H-M   'P 1'
#
loop_
_entity.id
_entity.type
_entity.pdbx_description
1 polymer ?
#
loop_
_entity_poly.entity_id
_entity_poly.type
_entity_poly.pdbx_seq_one_letter_code
_entity_poly.pdbx_strand_id
1 'polypeptide(L)'
;MQSSRSRYRNDDTPYHGALLKGTAEQTFEQVARVGEVGPPIMLQDAPLSGVELTIPLLTKMAREIKMLNLLKIESVGTAAKLDALLAAARDHIDGPFDGEEGITLLAVLEAGATDTMTSATMPDQIKPV
;
A
#
# COMPACT_ATOMS: atom_id res chain seq x y z
N MET A 1 -1.30 -22.20 -9.23
CA MET A 1 -1.52 -21.52 -7.94
C MET A 1 -1.87 -20.08 -8.27
N GLN A 2 -3.10 -19.62 -8.04
CA GLN A 2 -3.44 -18.21 -8.30
C GLN A 2 -2.60 -17.35 -7.37
N SER A 3 -1.84 -16.42 -7.94
CA SER A 3 -1.04 -15.45 -7.18
C SER A 3 -1.95 -14.73 -6.17
N SER A 4 -1.46 -14.53 -4.94
CA SER A 4 -2.11 -13.70 -3.91
C SER A 4 -2.49 -12.31 -4.43
N ARG A 5 -1.82 -11.84 -5.51
CA ARG A 5 -2.10 -10.58 -6.21
C ARG A 5 -3.40 -10.54 -7.00
N SER A 6 -4.06 -11.69 -7.23
CA SER A 6 -5.29 -11.75 -8.06
C SER A 6 -6.59 -11.55 -7.28
N ARG A 7 -6.57 -11.75 -5.95
CA ARG A 7 -7.73 -11.54 -5.06
C ARG A 7 -7.27 -11.08 -3.69
N TYR A 8 -7.32 -9.77 -3.49
CA TYR A 8 -7.10 -9.10 -2.22
C TYR A 8 -8.25 -8.12 -1.95
N ARG A 9 -8.36 -7.67 -0.71
CA ARG A 9 -9.22 -6.56 -0.30
C ARG A 9 -8.39 -5.28 -0.32
N ASN A 10 -8.88 -4.24 -0.99
CA ASN A 10 -8.29 -2.91 -0.86
C ASN A 10 -8.94 -2.19 0.32
N ASP A 11 -8.15 -1.60 1.19
CA ASP A 11 -8.61 -0.84 2.36
C ASP A 11 -7.85 0.48 2.50
N ASP A 12 -8.58 1.50 2.92
CA ASP A 12 -8.03 2.77 3.38
C ASP A 12 -7.86 2.76 4.90
N THR A 13 -7.07 3.71 5.41
CA THR A 13 -7.06 4.05 6.83
C THR A 13 -8.44 4.58 7.28
N PRO A 14 -8.79 4.53 8.58
CA PRO A 14 -10.04 5.11 9.05
C PRO A 14 -10.02 6.64 8.95
N TYR A 15 -10.87 7.22 8.08
CA TYR A 15 -11.09 8.66 8.02
C TYR A 15 -12.52 8.99 7.56
N HIS A 16 -12.96 10.22 7.81
CA HIS A 16 -14.18 10.76 7.24
C HIS A 16 -14.07 12.28 7.02
N GLY A 17 -14.23 12.69 5.76
CA GLY A 17 -14.07 14.08 5.35
C GLY A 17 -12.68 14.62 5.69
N ALA A 18 -12.59 15.93 5.93
CA ALA A 18 -11.30 16.59 6.16
C ALA A 18 -10.79 16.48 7.61
N LEU A 19 -11.68 16.23 8.57
CA LEU A 19 -11.41 16.47 10.00
C LEU A 19 -11.32 15.18 10.84
N LEU A 20 -12.04 14.12 10.46
CA LEU A 20 -12.03 12.87 11.23
C LEU A 20 -10.97 11.95 10.65
N LYS A 21 -9.93 11.69 11.44
CA LYS A 21 -8.78 10.88 11.07
C LYS A 21 -8.47 9.91 12.19
N GLY A 22 -8.25 8.66 11.84
CA GLY A 22 -7.79 7.65 12.78
C GLY A 22 -6.38 7.94 13.27
N THR A 23 -6.09 7.55 14.50
CA THR A 23 -4.73 7.51 15.02
C THR A 23 -3.95 6.34 14.42
N ALA A 24 -2.63 6.31 14.63
CA ALA A 24 -1.80 5.16 14.26
C ALA A 24 -2.28 3.86 14.91
N GLU A 25 -2.72 3.92 16.17
CA GLU A 25 -3.25 2.78 16.91
C GLU A 25 -4.59 2.30 16.35
N GLN A 26 -5.53 3.22 16.10
CA GLN A 26 -6.82 2.88 15.48
C GLN A 26 -6.67 2.31 14.07
N THR A 27 -5.70 2.81 13.31
CA THR A 27 -5.35 2.29 11.98
C THR A 27 -4.84 0.85 12.10
N PHE A 28 -3.90 0.60 13.00
CA PHE A 28 -3.39 -0.75 13.27
C PHE A 28 -4.53 -1.70 13.68
N GLU A 29 -5.38 -1.30 14.63
CA GLU A 29 -6.49 -2.11 15.13
C GLU A 29 -7.51 -2.44 14.03
N GLN A 30 -7.87 -1.46 13.20
CA GLN A 30 -8.77 -1.67 12.06
C GLN A 30 -8.18 -2.70 11.10
N VAL A 31 -6.93 -2.51 10.67
CA VAL A 31 -6.29 -3.40 9.68
C VAL A 31 -6.11 -4.80 10.27
N ALA A 32 -5.74 -4.92 11.55
CA ALA A 32 -5.62 -6.20 12.24
C ALA A 32 -6.97 -6.93 12.30
N ARG A 33 -8.05 -6.19 12.64
CA ARG A 33 -9.40 -6.74 12.70
C ARG A 33 -9.91 -7.19 11.34
N VAL A 34 -9.61 -6.43 10.28
CA VAL A 34 -9.90 -6.86 8.91
C VAL A 34 -9.08 -8.08 8.51
N GLY A 35 -7.83 -8.18 8.98
CA GLY A 35 -6.97 -9.34 8.75
C GLY A 35 -7.55 -10.66 9.23
N GLU A 36 -8.43 -10.64 10.24
CA GLU A 36 -9.13 -11.84 10.72
C GLU A 36 -10.14 -12.41 9.70
N VAL A 37 -10.55 -11.62 8.69
CA VAL A 37 -11.52 -12.07 7.66
C VAL A 37 -10.89 -13.10 6.72
N GLY A 38 -9.57 -13.04 6.51
CA GLY A 38 -8.81 -14.09 5.81
C GLY A 38 -8.28 -13.79 4.40
N PRO A 39 -8.85 -12.88 3.58
CA PRO A 39 -8.22 -12.46 2.32
C PRO A 39 -7.01 -11.54 2.54
N PRO A 40 -6.00 -11.56 1.65
CA PRO A 40 -4.91 -10.57 1.66
C PRO A 40 -5.46 -9.14 1.59
N ILE A 41 -4.76 -8.21 2.22
CA ILE A 41 -5.10 -6.80 2.33
C ILE A 41 -4.06 -6.00 1.56
N MET A 42 -4.55 -5.13 0.69
CA MET A 42 -3.83 -3.98 0.19
C MET A 42 -4.23 -2.77 1.02
N LEU A 43 -3.27 -2.19 1.76
CA LEU A 43 -3.48 -0.91 2.41
C LEU A 43 -3.06 0.22 1.47
N GLN A 44 -3.95 1.18 1.29
CA GLN A 44 -3.71 2.35 0.47
C GLN A 44 -3.18 3.52 1.33
N ASP A 45 -1.97 3.97 0.99
CA ASP A 45 -1.31 5.14 1.55
C ASP A 45 -1.49 6.32 0.59
N ALA A 46 -2.65 6.95 0.66
CA ALA A 46 -3.01 8.08 -0.21
C ALA A 46 -3.26 9.37 0.60
N PRO A 47 -2.90 10.55 0.03
CA PRO A 47 -3.13 11.85 0.67
C PRO A 47 -4.58 12.11 1.08
N LEU A 48 -5.54 11.49 0.37
CA LEU A 48 -6.97 11.68 0.58
C LEU A 48 -7.42 11.32 2.01
N SER A 49 -6.82 10.29 2.62
CA SER A 49 -7.14 9.91 3.99
C SER A 49 -6.70 10.96 5.01
N GLY A 50 -5.66 11.71 4.69
CA GLY A 50 -4.98 12.63 5.60
C GLY A 50 -4.39 11.97 6.86
N VAL A 51 -4.38 10.63 6.94
CA VAL A 51 -3.76 9.83 8.00
C VAL A 51 -2.32 9.55 7.60
N GLU A 52 -1.38 9.87 8.48
CA GLU A 52 0.04 9.65 8.20
C GLU A 52 0.44 8.19 8.47
N LEU A 53 0.74 7.46 7.40
CA LEU A 53 1.31 6.12 7.47
C LEU A 53 2.84 6.19 7.46
N THR A 54 3.42 6.31 8.65
CA THR A 54 4.89 6.37 8.81
C THR A 54 5.56 5.02 8.53
N ILE A 55 6.84 5.03 8.15
CA ILE A 55 7.62 3.79 7.93
C ILE A 55 7.59 2.85 9.16
N PRO A 56 7.75 3.31 10.41
CA PRO A 56 7.62 2.45 11.58
C PRO A 56 6.24 1.80 11.71
N LEU A 57 5.15 2.54 11.46
CA LEU A 57 3.80 2.00 11.52
C LEU A 57 3.57 0.94 10.42
N LEU A 58 3.94 1.25 9.18
CA LEU A 58 3.83 0.31 8.05
C LEU A 58 4.65 -0.95 8.29
N THR A 59 5.90 -0.81 8.75
CA THR A 59 6.78 -1.94 9.09
C THR A 59 6.17 -2.81 10.19
N LYS A 60 5.64 -2.19 11.24
CA LYS A 60 4.96 -2.91 12.33
C LYS A 60 3.76 -3.69 11.80
N MET A 61 2.87 -3.03 11.05
CA MET A 61 1.67 -3.66 10.51
C MET A 61 2.01 -4.82 9.56
N ALA A 62 2.96 -4.65 8.62
CA ALA A 62 3.35 -5.71 7.69
C ALA A 62 3.93 -6.95 8.41
N ARG A 63 4.68 -6.73 9.50
CA ARG A 63 5.27 -7.82 10.30
C ARG A 63 4.24 -8.56 11.16
N GLU A 64 3.33 -7.81 11.78
CA GLU A 64 2.41 -8.35 12.80
C GLU A 64 1.06 -8.81 12.20
N ILE A 65 0.61 -8.20 11.10
CA ILE A 65 -0.67 -8.50 10.46
C ILE A 65 -0.41 -9.31 9.20
N LYS A 66 -0.40 -10.64 9.33
CA LYS A 66 -0.07 -11.58 8.23
C LYS A 66 -0.81 -11.31 6.92
N MET A 67 -2.06 -10.86 7.00
CA MET A 67 -2.87 -10.59 5.81
C MET A 67 -2.53 -9.26 5.14
N LEU A 68 -1.86 -8.32 5.82
CA LEU A 68 -1.35 -7.09 5.23
C LEU A 68 0.00 -7.36 4.56
N ASN A 69 -0.05 -7.81 3.31
CA ASN A 69 1.12 -8.10 2.50
C ASN A 69 1.12 -7.37 1.14
N LEU A 70 0.10 -6.56 0.85
CA LEU A 70 0.11 -5.63 -0.28
C LEU A 70 -0.02 -4.19 0.23
N LEU A 71 0.63 -3.26 -0.48
CA LEU A 71 0.67 -1.85 -0.14
C LEU A 71 0.61 -1.05 -1.42
N LYS A 72 -0.29 -0.06 -1.49
CA LYS A 72 -0.35 0.91 -2.57
C LYS A 72 0.11 2.25 -2.03
N ILE A 73 1.31 2.70 -2.42
CA ILE A 73 1.92 3.94 -1.93
C ILE A 73 1.65 5.05 -2.94
N GLU A 74 0.94 6.09 -2.52
CA GLU A 74 0.56 7.25 -3.35
C GLU A 74 0.81 8.58 -2.61
N SER A 75 1.50 8.53 -1.46
CA SER A 75 1.87 9.74 -0.72
C SER A 75 3.07 10.43 -1.36
N VAL A 76 3.22 11.72 -1.09
CA VAL A 76 4.32 12.53 -1.64
C VAL A 76 5.68 11.87 -1.34
N GLY A 77 6.51 11.75 -2.38
CA GLY A 77 7.81 11.09 -2.26
C GLY A 77 7.73 9.55 -2.31
N THR A 78 6.77 9.00 -3.07
CA THR A 78 6.50 7.56 -3.23
C THR A 78 7.76 6.70 -3.35
N ALA A 79 8.68 7.04 -4.27
CA ALA A 79 9.89 6.24 -4.49
C ALA A 79 10.77 6.13 -3.24
N ALA A 80 11.03 7.26 -2.56
CA ALA A 80 11.82 7.26 -1.33
C ALA A 80 11.12 6.50 -0.18
N LYS A 81 9.79 6.62 -0.09
CA LYS A 81 9.00 5.91 0.91
C LYS A 81 8.98 4.40 0.67
N LEU A 82 8.83 3.97 -0.59
CA LEU A 82 8.90 2.56 -0.99
C LEU A 82 10.27 1.96 -0.72
N ASP A 83 11.35 2.64 -1.11
CA ASP A 83 12.73 2.17 -0.85
C ASP A 83 12.97 1.97 0.66
N ALA A 84 12.63 2.98 1.47
CA ALA A 84 12.76 2.90 2.93
C ALA A 84 11.91 1.78 3.55
N LEU A 85 10.69 1.57 3.05
CA LEU A 85 9.80 0.54 3.54
C LEU A 85 10.29 -0.86 3.18
N LEU A 86 10.75 -1.05 1.95
CA LEU A 86 11.29 -2.32 1.48
C LEU A 86 12.61 -2.66 2.17
N ALA A 87 13.46 -1.67 2.45
CA ALA A 87 14.64 -1.86 3.30
C ALA A 87 14.27 -2.36 4.71
N ALA A 88 13.12 -1.93 5.26
CA ALA A 88 12.69 -2.30 6.61
C ALA A 88 11.88 -3.62 6.68
N ALA A 89 11.12 -3.96 5.63
CA ALA A 89 10.08 -4.99 5.72
C ALA A 89 9.86 -5.82 4.44
N ARG A 90 10.80 -5.85 3.48
CA ARG A 90 10.63 -6.55 2.19
C ARG A 90 10.12 -8.00 2.32
N ASP A 91 10.61 -8.76 3.29
CA ASP A 91 10.21 -10.17 3.48
C ASP A 91 8.71 -10.35 3.87
N HIS A 92 8.02 -9.26 4.20
CA HIS A 92 6.61 -9.25 4.58
C HIS A 92 5.71 -8.56 3.54
N ILE A 93 6.28 -8.04 2.45
CA ILE A 93 5.56 -7.26 1.44
C ILE A 93 5.60 -8.02 0.11
N ASP A 94 4.53 -8.76 -0.18
CA ASP A 94 4.35 -9.50 -1.43
C ASP A 94 4.03 -8.59 -2.62
N GLY A 95 3.49 -7.40 -2.34
CA GLY A 95 3.08 -6.43 -3.34
C GLY A 95 3.36 -4.99 -2.92
N PRO A 96 4.56 -4.46 -3.21
CA PRO A 96 4.82 -3.02 -3.16
C PRO A 96 4.34 -2.37 -4.46
N PHE A 97 3.15 -1.76 -4.41
CA PHE A 97 2.49 -1.14 -5.55
C PHE A 97 2.64 0.38 -5.48
N ASP A 98 2.80 0.98 -6.64
CA ASP A 98 2.56 2.41 -6.88
C ASP A 98 1.08 2.65 -7.29
N GLY A 99 0.70 3.91 -7.43
CA GLY A 99 -0.58 4.36 -7.98
C GLY A 99 -0.45 5.65 -8.78
N GLU A 100 -1.24 6.68 -8.42
CA GLU A 100 -1.19 8.04 -9.00
C GLU A 100 -1.09 8.05 -10.54
N GLU A 101 -1.92 7.21 -11.17
CA GLU A 101 -1.96 7.04 -12.63
C GLU A 101 -0.63 6.62 -13.30
N GLY A 102 0.37 6.22 -12.52
CA GLY A 102 1.72 5.85 -12.98
C GLY A 102 2.64 7.05 -13.21
N ILE A 103 2.34 8.23 -12.67
CA ILE A 103 3.14 9.44 -12.91
C ILE A 103 4.59 9.33 -12.41
N THR A 104 4.84 8.51 -11.38
CA THR A 104 6.19 8.26 -10.84
C THR A 104 6.75 6.87 -11.18
N LEU A 105 6.11 6.14 -12.12
CA LEU A 105 6.34 4.72 -12.37
C LEU A 105 7.82 4.31 -12.50
N LEU A 106 8.61 5.05 -13.30
CA LEU A 106 10.02 4.69 -13.50
C LEU A 106 10.82 4.75 -12.19
N ALA A 107 10.64 5.80 -11.39
CA ALA A 107 11.38 6.00 -10.15
C ALA A 107 10.96 4.98 -9.06
N VAL A 108 9.68 4.60 -9.01
CA VAL A 108 9.20 3.60 -8.04
C VAL A 108 9.61 2.17 -8.44
N LEU A 109 9.73 1.87 -9.74
CA LEU A 109 10.31 0.61 -10.21
C LEU A 109 11.78 0.51 -9.80
N GLU A 110 12.55 1.59 -9.92
CA GLU A 110 13.93 1.67 -9.42
C GLU A 110 14.01 1.49 -7.89
N ALA A 111 13.03 2.01 -7.15
CA ALA A 111 12.88 1.79 -5.70
C ALA A 111 12.41 0.37 -5.32
N GLY A 112 12.09 -0.47 -6.31
CA GLY A 112 11.74 -1.87 -6.11
C GLY A 112 10.24 -2.17 -5.94
N ALA A 113 9.37 -1.27 -6.41
CA ALA A 113 7.98 -1.60 -6.70
C ALA A 113 7.91 -2.77 -7.69
N THR A 114 6.90 -3.64 -7.57
CA THR A 114 6.72 -4.76 -8.51
C THR A 114 5.49 -4.64 -9.39
N ASP A 115 4.61 -3.70 -9.08
CA ASP A 115 3.35 -3.46 -9.77
C ASP A 115 2.93 -1.99 -9.57
N THR A 116 1.95 -1.54 -10.33
CA THR A 116 1.31 -0.24 -10.18
C THR A 116 -0.19 -0.37 -10.43
N MET A 117 -1.00 0.42 -9.73
CA MET A 117 -2.43 0.52 -9.96
C MET A 117 -2.75 1.86 -10.61
N THR A 118 -2.68 1.88 -11.94
CA THR A 118 -2.89 3.08 -12.77
C THR A 118 -4.37 3.32 -13.09
N SER A 119 -4.65 4.43 -13.79
CA SER A 119 -5.91 4.61 -14.51
C SER A 119 -6.19 3.47 -15.50
N ALA A 120 -7.47 3.22 -15.75
CA ALA A 120 -7.96 2.24 -16.71
C ALA A 120 -7.87 2.70 -18.19
N THR A 121 -7.43 3.93 -18.47
CA THR A 121 -7.51 4.50 -19.83
C THR A 121 -6.57 3.80 -20.82
N MET A 122 -5.36 3.39 -20.41
CA MET A 122 -4.31 2.86 -21.31
C MET A 122 -3.44 1.76 -20.66
N PRO A 123 -4.00 0.77 -19.94
CA PRO A 123 -3.21 -0.22 -19.18
C PRO A 123 -2.32 -1.09 -20.08
N ASP A 124 -2.71 -1.30 -21.34
CA ASP A 124 -1.94 -2.02 -22.35
C ASP A 124 -0.65 -1.30 -22.76
N GLN A 125 -0.64 0.03 -22.65
CA GLN A 125 0.53 0.87 -22.94
C GLN A 125 1.47 0.99 -21.75
N ILE A 126 0.94 0.91 -20.52
CA ILE A 126 1.73 1.03 -19.28
C ILE A 126 2.35 -0.33 -18.90
N LYS A 127 1.62 -1.43 -19.04
CA LYS A 127 2.07 -2.78 -18.68
C LYS A 127 3.45 -3.22 -19.23
N PRO A 128 3.88 -2.81 -20.44
CA PRO A 128 5.19 -3.19 -20.98
C PRO A 128 6.40 -2.53 -20.31
N VAL A 129 6.20 -1.49 -19.49
CA VAL A 129 7.24 -0.83 -18.68
C VAL A 129 7.62 -1.73 -17.52
#